data_AF-A0A2V9BYI0-F1
#
_entry.id   AF-A0A2V9BYI0-F1
#
_cell.length_a   1.000
_cell.length_b   1.000
_cell.length_c   1.000
_cell.angle_alpha   90.00
_cell.angle_beta   90.00
_cell.angle_gamma   90.00
#
_symmetry.space_group_name_H-M   'P 1'
#
loop_
_entity.id
_entity.type
_entity.pdbx_description
1 polymer ?
#
loop_
_entity_poly.entity_id
_entity_poly.type
_entity_poly.pdbx_seq_one_letter_code
_entity_poly.pdbx_strand_id
1 'polypeptide(L)' 'AGFPYAGRVRNDLRPGLRSFPVGDYVIFYRIAGEDVHILHVVHGRRDIETQMG' A
#
# COMPACT_ATOMS: atom_id res chain seq x y z
N ALA A 1 1.29 -14.57 -3.18
CA ALA A 1 1.89 -13.84 -2.03
C ALA A 1 1.63 -14.64 -0.75
N GLY A 2 2.63 -14.86 0.12
CA GLY A 2 2.47 -15.74 1.28
C GLY A 2 1.65 -15.15 2.45
N PHE A 3 1.69 -13.82 2.61
CA PHE A 3 1.01 -13.11 3.71
C PHE A 3 0.39 -11.79 3.23
N PRO A 4 -0.58 -11.81 2.30
CA PRO A 4 -1.11 -10.60 1.68
C PRO A 4 -1.82 -9.65 2.67
N TYR A 5 -2.27 -10.15 3.82
CA TYR A 5 -2.95 -9.35 4.84
C TYR A 5 -2.01 -8.68 5.86
N ALA A 6 -0.69 -8.84 5.74
CA ALA A 6 0.30 -8.30 6.68
C ALA A 6 0.41 -6.75 6.65
N GLY A 7 0.04 -6.11 5.54
CA GLY A 7 0.03 -4.64 5.43
C GLY A 7 -1.10 -4.00 6.25
N ARG A 8 -0.80 -2.81 6.79
CA ARG A 8 -1.76 -1.99 7.54
C ARG A 8 -2.92 -1.60 6.63
N VAL A 9 -4.14 -1.78 7.11
CA VAL A 9 -5.35 -1.31 6.42
C VAL A 9 -5.34 0.23 6.37
N ARG A 10 -5.65 0.77 5.19
CA ARG A 10 -5.68 2.20 4.89
C ARG A 10 -7.05 2.66 4.40
N ASN A 11 -8.11 2.16 5.03
CA ASN A 11 -9.49 2.56 4.73
C ASN A 11 -9.72 4.06 4.98
N ASP A 12 -8.88 4.70 5.79
CA ASP A 12 -8.79 6.15 5.97
C ASP A 12 -8.46 6.90 4.67
N LEU A 13 -7.79 6.26 3.72
CA LEU A 13 -7.47 6.82 2.40
C LEU A 13 -8.41 6.28 1.32
N ARG A 14 -8.58 4.96 1.26
CA ARG A 14 -9.47 4.31 0.30
C ARG A 14 -9.92 2.93 0.80
N PRO A 15 -11.20 2.55 0.66
CA PRO A 15 -11.68 1.24 1.06
C PRO A 15 -10.89 0.09 0.41
N GLY A 16 -10.46 -0.87 1.24
CA GLY A 16 -9.71 -2.05 0.79
C GLY A 16 -8.22 -1.78 0.50
N LEU A 17 -7.74 -0.55 0.66
CA LEU A 17 -6.33 -0.21 0.51
C LEU A 17 -5.51 -0.75 1.67
N ARG A 18 -4.30 -1.21 1.38
CA ARG A 18 -3.30 -1.63 2.35
C ARG A 18 -1.97 -0.96 2.05
N SER A 19 -1.19 -0.72 3.09
CA SER A 19 0.18 -0.20 3.00
C SER A 19 1.17 -1.12 3.70
N PHE A 20 2.32 -1.37 3.11
CA PHE A 20 3.41 -2.13 3.72
C PHE A 20 4.76 -1.40 3.55
N PRO A 21 5.48 -1.09 4.63
CA PRO A 21 6.79 -0.44 4.54
C PRO A 21 7.88 -1.45 4.14
N VAL A 22 8.76 -1.05 3.23
CA VAL A 22 9.94 -1.80 2.79
C VAL A 22 11.12 -0.84 2.69
N GLY A 23 12.01 -0.86 3.67
CA GLY A 23 13.11 0.11 3.76
C GLY A 23 12.56 1.54 3.77
N ASP A 24 13.05 2.38 2.85
CA ASP A 24 12.61 3.76 2.67
C ASP A 24 11.33 3.92 1.84
N TYR A 25 10.69 2.83 1.42
CA TYR A 25 9.50 2.84 0.57
C TYR A 25 8.25 2.35 1.31
N VAL A 26 7.09 2.78 0.83
CA VAL A 26 5.78 2.28 1.21
C VAL A 26 5.09 1.73 -0.02
N ILE A 27 4.73 0.45 0.02
CA ILE A 27 3.95 -0.22 -1.03
C ILE A 27 2.48 -0.07 -0.68
N PHE A 28 1.70 0.56 -1.55
CA PHE A 28 0.25 0.59 -1.49
C PHE A 28 -0.32 -0.46 -2.43
N TYR A 29 -1.21 -1.31 -1.91
CA TYR A 29 -1.76 -2.42 -2.64
C TYR A 29 -3.18 -2.75 -2.18
N ARG A 30 -3.87 -3.59 -2.93
CA ARG A 30 -5.14 -4.22 -2.53
C ARG A 30 -5.10 -5.72 -2.79
N ILE A 31 -6.00 -6.45 -2.16
CA ILE A 31 -6.20 -7.88 -2.38
C ILE A 31 -7.45 -8.03 -3.23
N ALA A 32 -7.36 -8.79 -4.33
CA ALA A 32 -8.45 -9.05 -5.25
C ALA A 32 -8.53 -10.56 -5.51
N GLY A 33 -9.43 -11.26 -4.81
CA GLY A 33 -9.44 -12.72 -4.82
C GLY A 33 -8.14 -13.28 -4.26
N GLU A 34 -7.45 -14.09 -5.04
CA GLU A 34 -6.15 -14.69 -4.68
C GLU A 34 -4.96 -13.78 -5.03
N ASP A 35 -5.20 -12.67 -5.72
CA ASP A 35 -4.17 -11.79 -6.24
C ASP A 35 -3.90 -10.58 -5.33
N VAL A 36 -2.66 -10.10 -5.44
CA VAL A 36 -2.22 -8.83 -4.83
C VAL A 36 -1.95 -7.83 -5.95
N HIS A 37 -2.71 -6.74 -5.95
CA HIS A 37 -2.53 -5.66 -6.92
C HIS A 37 -1.74 -4.54 -6.25
N ILE A 38 -0.49 -4.37 -6.67
CA ILE A 38 0.31 -3.21 -6.29
C ILE A 38 -0.21 -2.00 -7.06
N LEU A 39 -0.57 -0.94 -6.33
CA LEU A 39 -1.12 0.28 -6.91
C LEU A 39 -0.05 1.36 -7.00
N HIS A 40 0.71 1.56 -5.93
CA HIS A 40 1.78 2.56 -5.86
C HIS A 40 2.94 2.06 -5.00
N VAL A 41 4.16 2.50 -5.33
CA VAL A 41 5.34 2.35 -4.49
C VAL A 41 5.93 3.74 -4.32
N VAL A 42 5.87 4.27 -3.11
CA VAL A 42 6.27 5.66 -2.82
C VAL A 42 7.47 5.69 -1.88
N HIS A 43 8.34 6.67 -2.03
CA HIS A 43 9.43 6.90 -1.09
C HIS A 43 8.89 7.63 0.16
N GLY A 44 8.97 6.98 1.33
CA GLY A 44 8.29 7.39 2.56
C GLY A 44 8.71 8.76 3.11
N ARG A 45 9.88 9.28 2.70
CA ARG A 45 10.39 10.60 3.12
C ARG A 45 10.00 11.78 2.23
N ARG A 46 9.40 11.58 1.06
CA ARG A 46 9.24 12.68 0.07
C ARG A 46 7.86 12.81 -0.58
N ASP A 47 7.07 11.74 -0.69
CA ASP A 47 5.97 11.73 -1.68
C ASP A 47 4.59 11.28 -1.18
N ILE A 48 4.40 11.01 0.13
CA ILE A 48 3.09 10.54 0.61
C ILE A 48 2.01 11.64 0.46
N GLU A 49 2.36 12.92 0.61
CA GLU A 49 1.43 14.04 0.38
C GLU A 49 1.26 14.40 -1.11
N THR A 50 2.28 14.20 -1.95
CA THR A 50 2.27 14.68 -3.34
C THR A 50 1.68 13.69 -4.33
N GLN A 51 1.70 12.38 -4.04
CA GLN A 51 1.25 11.34 -4.99
C GLN A 51 -0.12 10.72 -4.68
N MET A 52 -0.76 11.09 -3.58
CA MET A 52 -2.08 10.56 -3.19
C MET A 52 -3.18 11.64 -3.17
N GLY A 53 -2.91 12.80 -3.78
CA GLY A 53 -3.90 13.84 -4.08
C GLY A 53 -4.68 13.59 -5.36
#